data_AF-A0A6I2FF63-F1
#
_entry.id   AF-A0A6I2FF63-F1
#
_cell.length_a   1.000
_cell.length_b   1.000
_cell.length_c   1.000
_cell.angle_alpha   90.00
_cell.angle_beta   90.00
_cell.angle_gamma   90.00
#
_symmetry.space_group_name_H-M   'P 1'
#
loop_
_entity.id
_entity.type
_entity.pdbx_description
1 polymer ?
#
loop_
_entity_poly.entity_id
_entity_poly.type
_entity_poly.pdbx_seq_one_letter_code
_entity_poly.pdbx_strand_id
1 'polypeptide(L)'
;MTDRLMPPSGHAVVGHAPGQPMLGEQAGARALGSGSTVLPELAAAPERERSFWRHPAFLVSSILTVLALAAAATWWILTIVNDDSVRVDGLTASVEGGNLHLDWGGPDAEYALYAVAADGEVSDLTQLVRGTEAWIPAAAGVADDSTCFVVRPAAETGEVSLDAATLDGQRGAGVCAADADA
;
A
#
# COMPACT_ATOMS: atom_id res chain seq x y z
N MET A 1 -27.03 -76.40 69.40
CA MET A 1 -25.57 -76.15 69.25
C MET A 1 -25.12 -76.92 68.02
N THR A 2 -24.96 -76.22 66.89
CA THR A 2 -24.56 -76.80 65.61
C THR A 2 -23.25 -76.16 65.20
N ASP A 3 -22.18 -76.94 65.34
CA ASP A 3 -20.82 -76.60 64.96
C ASP A 3 -20.69 -76.62 63.43
N ARG A 4 -20.29 -75.51 62.81
CA ARG A 4 -20.03 -75.42 61.36
C ARG A 4 -18.55 -75.65 61.10
N LEU A 5 -18.23 -76.80 60.51
CA LEU A 5 -16.91 -77.11 59.95
C LEU A 5 -16.54 -76.11 58.85
N MET A 6 -15.48 -75.34 59.09
CA MET A 6 -14.86 -74.45 58.09
C MET A 6 -14.06 -75.33 57.10
N PRO A 7 -14.19 -75.14 55.77
CA PRO A 7 -13.37 -75.88 54.81
C PRO A 7 -11.91 -75.39 54.88
N PRO A 8 -10.91 -76.28 54.66
CA PRO A 8 -9.52 -75.89 54.70
C PRO A 8 -9.21 -74.88 53.58
N SER A 9 -8.57 -73.77 53.95
CA SER A 9 -7.98 -72.81 53.01
C SER A 9 -6.75 -73.44 52.34
N GLY A 10 -7.00 -74.36 51.40
CA GLY A 10 -5.97 -74.90 50.52
C GLY A 10 -5.72 -73.96 49.37
N HIS A 11 -4.51 -73.42 49.27
CA HIS A 11 -4.06 -72.73 48.06
C HIS A 11 -4.06 -73.74 46.90
N ALA A 12 -4.92 -73.54 45.91
CA ALA A 12 -4.92 -74.36 44.70
C ALA A 12 -3.67 -74.02 43.88
N VAL A 13 -2.69 -74.92 43.85
CA VAL A 13 -1.48 -74.78 43.04
C VAL A 13 -1.83 -75.14 41.60
N VAL A 14 -1.84 -74.14 40.72
CA VAL A 14 -2.15 -74.28 39.29
C VAL A 14 -0.84 -74.41 38.51
N GLY A 15 -0.78 -75.33 37.53
CA GLY A 15 0.37 -75.46 36.62
C GLY A 15 1.45 -76.48 37.02
N HIS A 16 1.10 -77.55 37.76
CA HIS A 16 2.04 -78.64 38.11
C HIS A 16 1.71 -80.00 37.44
N ALA A 17 0.75 -80.05 36.52
CA ALA A 17 0.50 -81.23 35.69
C ALA A 17 1.42 -81.24 34.44
N PRO A 18 1.87 -82.41 33.98
CA PRO A 18 2.73 -82.50 32.79
C PRO A 18 2.01 -81.89 31.57
N GLY A 19 2.66 -80.90 30.95
CA GLY A 19 2.11 -80.15 29.81
C GLY A 19 1.46 -78.80 30.16
N GLN A 20 1.42 -78.40 31.44
CA GLN A 20 0.99 -77.05 31.82
C GLN A 20 2.19 -76.11 32.09
N PRO A 21 2.16 -74.85 31.62
CA PRO A 21 3.20 -73.88 31.95
C PRO A 21 3.11 -73.49 33.43
N MET A 22 4.22 -73.64 34.16
CA MET A 22 4.34 -73.19 35.53
C MET A 22 4.29 -71.65 35.59
N LEU A 23 3.41 -71.11 36.44
CA LEU A 23 3.47 -69.72 36.85
C LEU A 23 4.56 -69.59 37.93
N GLY A 24 5.66 -68.90 37.63
CA GLY A 24 6.74 -68.66 38.59
C GLY A 24 6.29 -67.88 39.83
N GLU A 25 7.01 -68.01 40.94
CA GLU A 25 6.70 -67.44 42.27
C GLU A 25 6.46 -65.92 42.30
N GLN A 26 6.74 -65.17 41.23
CA GLN A 26 6.38 -63.74 41.12
C GLN A 26 4.95 -63.45 40.61
N ALA A 27 4.13 -64.47 40.32
CA ALA A 27 2.76 -64.28 39.84
C ALA A 27 1.76 -63.79 40.92
N GLY A 28 2.18 -63.64 42.18
CA GLY A 28 1.33 -63.21 43.30
C GLY A 28 1.22 -61.69 43.53
N ALA A 29 1.99 -60.85 42.82
CA ALA A 29 2.05 -59.41 43.09
C ALA A 29 1.09 -58.54 42.26
N ARG A 30 0.32 -59.14 41.32
CA ARG A 30 -0.62 -58.38 40.48
C ARG A 30 -2.06 -58.71 40.88
N ALA A 31 -2.63 -57.86 41.73
CA ALA A 31 -4.05 -57.91 42.06
C ALA A 31 -4.89 -57.74 40.79
N LEU A 32 -5.58 -58.80 40.37
CA LEU A 32 -6.52 -58.78 39.23
C LEU A 32 -7.92 -58.30 39.66
N GLY A 33 -7.98 -57.24 40.46
CA GLY A 33 -9.26 -56.74 40.99
C GLY A 33 -9.18 -55.35 41.57
N SER A 34 -9.82 -54.41 40.86
CA SER A 34 -10.25 -53.06 41.29
C SER A 34 -9.19 -51.98 41.51
N GLY A 35 -9.34 -50.85 40.78
CA GLY A 35 -8.82 -49.55 41.22
C GLY A 35 -7.72 -48.92 40.36
N SER A 36 -8.10 -48.42 39.18
CA SER A 36 -7.54 -47.22 38.53
C SER A 36 -6.02 -46.96 38.68
N THR A 37 -5.17 -47.82 38.13
CA THR A 37 -3.83 -47.38 37.74
C THR A 37 -3.92 -46.85 36.32
N VAL A 38 -4.08 -45.53 36.21
CA VAL A 38 -4.09 -44.82 34.93
C VAL A 38 -2.75 -45.08 34.23
N LEU A 39 -2.83 -45.61 33.01
CA LEU A 39 -1.66 -45.82 32.15
C LEU A 39 -0.95 -44.47 31.93
N PRO A 40 0.39 -44.40 31.97
CA PRO A 40 1.16 -43.16 31.75
C PRO A 40 0.97 -42.48 30.38
N GLU A 41 0.15 -43.05 29.49
CA GLU A 41 -0.13 -42.57 28.14
C GLU A 41 -1.02 -41.31 28.09
N LEU A 42 -1.42 -40.75 29.24
CA LEU A 42 -2.21 -39.51 29.35
C LEU A 42 -1.43 -38.32 29.94
N ALA A 43 -0.12 -38.43 30.14
CA ALA A 43 0.71 -37.23 30.27
C ALA A 43 0.77 -36.58 28.89
N ALA A 44 -0.18 -35.70 28.59
CA ALA A 44 -0.16 -34.84 27.41
C ALA A 44 1.26 -34.30 27.26
N ALA A 45 1.96 -34.72 26.20
CA ALA A 45 3.30 -34.24 25.93
C ALA A 45 3.22 -32.70 25.94
N PRO A 46 4.06 -31.98 26.70
CA PRO A 46 3.99 -30.54 26.74
C PRO A 46 4.09 -30.05 25.30
N GLU A 47 3.05 -29.35 24.82
CA GLU A 47 3.06 -28.71 23.52
C GLU A 47 4.20 -27.71 23.55
N ARG A 48 5.35 -28.14 23.05
CA ARG A 48 6.54 -27.31 22.99
C ARG A 48 6.19 -26.22 21.99
N GLU A 49 5.91 -25.01 22.47
CA GLU A 49 5.62 -23.85 21.63
C GLU A 49 6.69 -23.77 20.55
N ARG A 50 6.31 -24.18 19.34
CA ARG A 50 7.23 -24.14 18.20
C ARG A 50 7.29 -22.68 17.79
N SER A 51 8.38 -22.03 18.18
CA SER A 51 8.66 -20.65 17.81
C SER A 51 8.51 -20.49 16.29
N PHE A 52 7.50 -19.72 15.89
CA PHE A 52 7.17 -19.47 14.48
C PHE A 52 8.36 -18.84 13.71
N TRP A 53 9.26 -18.16 14.42
CA TRP A 53 10.50 -17.58 13.91
C TRP A 53 11.53 -18.59 13.39
N ARG A 54 11.41 -19.88 13.73
CA ARG A 54 12.30 -20.94 13.21
C ARG A 54 11.81 -21.55 11.89
N HIS A 55 10.62 -21.19 11.42
CA HIS A 55 10.13 -21.67 10.14
C HIS A 55 10.65 -20.75 9.03
N PRO A 56 11.51 -21.25 8.10
CA PRO A 56 12.08 -20.41 7.05
C PRO A 56 11.00 -19.79 6.16
N ALA A 57 9.89 -20.50 5.95
CA ALA A 57 8.72 -19.98 5.23
C ALA A 57 8.09 -18.75 5.91
N PHE A 58 8.04 -18.72 7.24
CA PHE A 58 7.46 -17.58 7.99
C PHE A 58 8.34 -16.33 7.88
N LEU A 59 9.67 -16.51 7.95
CA LEU A 59 10.63 -15.40 7.77
C LEU A 59 10.56 -14.82 6.36
N VAL A 60 10.57 -15.69 5.35
CA VAL A 60 10.48 -15.25 3.95
C VAL A 60 9.17 -14.51 3.71
N SER A 61 8.04 -15.05 4.16
CA SER A 61 6.74 -14.38 4.03
C SER A 61 6.74 -13.02 4.72
N SER A 62 7.24 -12.94 5.96
CA SER A 62 7.24 -11.69 6.73
C SER A 62 8.11 -10.62 6.06
N ILE A 63 9.29 -10.99 5.59
CA ILE A 63 10.19 -10.07 4.86
C ILE A 63 9.52 -9.60 3.56
N LEU A 64 8.93 -10.51 2.80
CA LEU A 64 8.28 -10.18 1.53
C LEU A 64 7.08 -9.27 1.75
N THR A 65 6.30 -9.47 2.82
CA THR A 65 5.22 -8.56 3.22
C THR A 65 5.76 -7.16 3.54
N VAL A 66 6.84 -7.05 4.32
CA VAL A 66 7.43 -5.75 4.63
C VAL A 66 7.95 -5.05 3.37
N LEU A 67 8.62 -5.79 2.48
CA LEU A 67 9.10 -5.24 1.20
C LEU A 67 7.95 -4.82 0.29
N ALA A 68 6.87 -5.58 0.23
CA ALA A 68 5.69 -5.24 -0.55
C ALA A 68 5.03 -3.95 -0.04
N LEU A 69 4.89 -3.80 1.29
CA LEU A 69 4.37 -2.58 1.91
C LEU A 69 5.29 -1.38 1.67
N ALA A 70 6.61 -1.57 1.80
CA ALA A 70 7.58 -0.52 1.51
C ALA A 70 7.55 -0.10 0.03
N ALA A 71 7.46 -1.05 -0.90
CA ALA A 71 7.33 -0.78 -2.32
C ALA A 71 6.03 -0.02 -2.63
N ALA A 72 4.91 -0.44 -2.04
CA ALA A 72 3.64 0.25 -2.19
C ALA A 72 3.68 1.69 -1.65
N ALA A 73 4.28 1.89 -0.48
CA ALA A 73 4.45 3.22 0.11
C ALA A 73 5.34 4.12 -0.77
N THR A 74 6.48 3.62 -1.25
CA THR A 74 7.36 4.35 -2.15
C THR A 74 6.65 4.69 -3.46
N TRP A 75 5.92 3.73 -4.04
CA TRP A 75 5.11 3.98 -5.24
C TRP A 75 4.10 5.10 -5.00
N TRP A 76 3.39 5.06 -3.88
CA TRP A 76 2.38 6.06 -3.54
C TRP A 76 2.98 7.47 -3.38
N ILE A 77 4.15 7.57 -2.74
CA ILE A 77 4.88 8.83 -2.63
C ILE A 77 5.30 9.33 -4.01
N LEU A 78 5.85 8.47 -4.85
CA LEU A 78 6.25 8.84 -6.22
C LEU A 78 5.06 9.30 -7.06
N THR A 79 3.88 8.69 -6.91
CA THR A 79 2.67 9.12 -7.63
C THR A 79 2.16 10.49 -7.18
N ILE A 80 2.32 10.83 -5.90
CA ILE A 80 1.92 12.15 -5.40
C ILE A 80 2.92 13.22 -5.82
N VAL A 81 4.22 12.89 -5.81
CA VAL A 81 5.29 13.84 -6.15
C VAL A 81 5.38 14.06 -7.66
N ASN A 82 5.21 13.01 -8.46
CA ASN A 82 5.22 13.08 -9.92
C ASN A 82 3.80 13.05 -10.49
N ASP A 83 2.86 13.75 -9.85
CA ASP A 83 1.51 13.87 -10.38
C ASP A 83 1.54 14.78 -11.62
N ASP A 84 1.88 14.19 -12.77
CA ASP A 84 1.90 14.81 -14.10
C ASP A 84 0.52 14.90 -14.73
N SER A 85 -0.54 14.66 -13.96
CA SER A 85 -1.91 14.76 -14.46
C SER A 85 -2.30 16.19 -14.81
N VAL A 86 -1.71 17.19 -14.13
CA VAL A 86 -1.98 18.60 -14.39
C VAL A 86 -1.01 19.12 -15.45
N ARG A 87 -1.48 19.15 -16.69
CA ARG A 87 -0.77 19.67 -17.85
C ARG A 87 -1.67 20.59 -18.63
N VAL A 88 -1.09 21.66 -19.17
CA VAL A 88 -1.73 22.58 -20.09
C VAL A 88 -1.56 22.04 -21.51
N ASP A 89 -2.67 21.87 -22.22
CA ASP A 89 -2.69 21.41 -23.60
C ASP A 89 -3.45 22.41 -24.48
N GLY A 90 -3.04 22.57 -25.74
CA GLY A 90 -3.81 23.33 -26.73
C GLY A 90 -4.12 24.78 -26.35
N LEU A 91 -3.17 25.50 -25.73
CA LEU A 91 -3.33 26.92 -25.46
C LEU A 91 -3.52 27.69 -26.77
N THR A 92 -4.62 28.45 -26.83
CA THR A 92 -5.00 29.28 -27.96
C THR A 92 -5.29 30.71 -27.50
N ALA A 93 -5.18 31.64 -28.44
CA ALA A 93 -5.49 33.04 -28.24
C ALA A 93 -6.50 33.50 -29.31
N SER A 94 -7.52 34.23 -28.91
CA SER A 94 -8.51 34.82 -29.80
C SER A 94 -8.90 36.23 -29.33
N VAL A 95 -9.35 37.08 -30.25
CA VAL A 95 -9.83 38.43 -29.90
C VAL A 95 -11.35 38.49 -29.94
N GLU A 96 -11.97 38.51 -28.76
CA GLU A 96 -13.42 38.53 -28.61
C GLU A 96 -13.91 39.79 -27.89
N GLY A 97 -14.76 40.57 -28.56
CA GLY A 97 -15.39 41.76 -27.96
C GLY A 97 -14.40 42.85 -27.52
N GLY A 98 -13.20 42.89 -28.11
CA GLY A 98 -12.13 43.82 -27.73
C GLY A 98 -11.30 43.37 -26.53
N ASN A 99 -11.45 42.13 -26.09
CA ASN A 99 -10.59 41.48 -25.10
C ASN A 99 -9.79 40.38 -25.77
N LEU A 100 -8.57 40.16 -25.28
CA LEU A 100 -7.82 38.96 -25.61
C LEU A 100 -8.35 37.83 -24.73
N HIS A 101 -8.87 36.80 -25.36
CA HIS A 101 -9.32 35.58 -24.72
C HIS A 101 -8.25 34.52 -24.92
N LEU A 102 -7.81 33.94 -23.80
CA LEU A 102 -6.91 32.80 -23.77
C LEU A 102 -7.70 31.59 -23.31
N ASP A 103 -7.67 30.51 -24.08
CA ASP A 103 -8.32 29.25 -23.76
C ASP A 103 -7.31 28.11 -23.84
N TRP A 104 -7.33 27.21 -22.87
CA TRP A 104 -6.49 26.03 -22.85
C TRP A 104 -7.25 24.79 -22.36
N GLY A 105 -6.72 23.62 -22.68
CA GLY A 105 -7.15 22.34 -22.14
C GLY A 105 -6.34 21.95 -20.91
N GLY A 106 -6.98 21.23 -19.99
CA GLY A 106 -6.37 20.64 -18.81
C GLY A 106 -7.41 20.14 -17.81
N PRO A 107 -7.03 19.41 -16.76
CA PRO A 107 -7.94 19.05 -15.68
C PRO A 107 -8.40 20.29 -14.87
N ASP A 108 -9.44 20.11 -14.05
CA ASP A 108 -9.89 21.13 -13.09
C ASP A 108 -8.84 21.28 -11.98
N ALA A 109 -7.97 22.28 -12.13
CA ALA A 109 -6.82 22.55 -11.28
C ALA A 109 -6.51 24.05 -11.25
N GLU A 110 -5.62 24.46 -10.34
CA GLU A 110 -5.13 25.83 -10.29
C GLU A 110 -4.03 26.05 -11.33
N TYR A 111 -4.20 27.07 -12.18
CA TYR A 111 -3.23 27.48 -13.20
C TYR A 111 -2.69 28.87 -12.89
N ALA A 112 -1.41 29.08 -13.20
CA ALA A 112 -0.76 30.37 -13.19
C ALA A 112 -0.61 30.88 -14.64
N LEU A 113 -0.89 32.17 -14.84
CA LEU A 113 -0.81 32.84 -16.12
C LEU A 113 0.21 33.98 -16.02
N TYR A 114 1.13 34.03 -16.97
CA TYR A 114 2.14 35.06 -17.07
C TYR A 114 2.12 35.71 -18.45
N ALA A 115 2.34 37.01 -18.50
CA ALA A 115 2.67 37.73 -19.72
C ALA A 115 4.18 37.99 -19.76
N VAL A 116 4.78 37.76 -20.91
CA VAL A 116 6.20 37.95 -21.20
C VAL A 116 6.29 39.00 -22.30
N ALA A 117 6.80 40.18 -21.98
CA ALA A 117 7.02 41.26 -22.93
C ALA A 117 8.25 40.98 -23.82
N ALA A 118 8.39 41.73 -24.91
CA ALA A 118 9.49 41.55 -25.86
C ALA A 118 10.90 41.78 -25.28
N ASP A 119 10.99 42.54 -24.19
CA ASP A 119 12.24 42.76 -23.44
C ASP A 119 12.52 41.68 -22.37
N GLY A 120 11.61 40.71 -22.23
CA GLY A 120 11.68 39.63 -21.26
C GLY A 120 11.07 39.97 -19.91
N GLU A 121 10.43 41.13 -19.74
CA GLU A 121 9.70 41.43 -18.51
C GLU A 121 8.53 40.46 -18.32
N VAL A 122 8.44 39.86 -17.14
CA VAL A 122 7.39 38.90 -16.79
C VAL A 122 6.40 39.55 -15.83
N SER A 123 5.14 39.59 -16.23
CA SER A 123 4.01 40.06 -15.42
C SER A 123 3.11 38.89 -15.03
N ASP A 124 2.77 38.80 -13.74
CA ASP A 124 1.84 37.79 -13.22
C ASP A 124 0.39 38.25 -13.43
N LEU A 125 -0.37 37.45 -14.18
CA LEU A 125 -1.78 37.66 -14.51
C LEU A 125 -2.68 36.55 -13.95
N THR A 126 -2.17 35.74 -13.03
CA THR A 126 -2.89 34.59 -12.44
C THR A 126 -4.26 34.97 -11.88
N GLN A 127 -4.44 36.22 -11.43
CA GLN A 127 -5.73 36.71 -10.92
C GLN A 127 -6.85 36.77 -11.97
N LEU A 128 -6.50 36.76 -13.26
CA LEU A 128 -7.44 36.79 -14.39
C LEU A 128 -7.90 35.39 -14.81
N VAL A 129 -7.25 34.32 -14.32
CA VAL A 129 -7.58 32.94 -14.65
C VAL A 129 -8.94 32.56 -14.08
N ARG A 130 -9.77 31.91 -14.90
CA ARG A 130 -11.10 31.39 -14.56
C ARG A 130 -11.23 29.97 -15.12
N GLY A 131 -10.89 28.98 -14.29
CA GLY A 131 -10.83 27.59 -14.75
C GLY A 131 -9.72 27.42 -15.78
N THR A 132 -10.08 27.12 -17.03
CA THR A 132 -9.15 26.90 -18.15
C THR A 132 -9.15 28.03 -19.18
N GLU A 133 -9.65 29.21 -18.80
CA GLU A 133 -9.65 30.39 -19.65
C GLU A 133 -9.18 31.64 -18.87
N ALA A 134 -8.74 32.65 -19.62
CA ALA A 134 -8.44 33.97 -19.09
C ALA A 134 -8.88 35.06 -20.07
N TRP A 135 -9.44 36.14 -19.52
CA TRP A 135 -9.94 37.28 -20.28
C TRP A 135 -9.11 38.51 -19.93
N ILE A 136 -8.34 39.01 -20.90
CA ILE A 136 -7.43 40.14 -20.74
C ILE A 136 -8.02 41.35 -21.47
N PRO A 137 -8.47 42.39 -20.74
CA PRO A 137 -9.00 43.59 -21.37
C PRO A 137 -7.91 44.34 -22.13
N ALA A 138 -8.16 44.73 -23.39
CA ALA A 138 -7.21 45.53 -24.16
C ALA A 138 -6.88 46.88 -23.47
N ALA A 139 -7.84 47.43 -22.72
CA ALA A 139 -7.65 48.67 -21.95
C ALA A 139 -6.62 48.53 -20.81
N ALA A 140 -6.26 47.32 -20.39
CA ALA A 140 -5.23 47.10 -19.38
C ALA A 140 -3.82 47.37 -19.91
N GLY A 141 -3.63 47.42 -21.23
CA GLY A 141 -2.33 47.70 -21.87
C GLY A 141 -1.26 46.63 -21.62
N VAL A 142 -1.66 45.43 -21.19
CA VAL A 142 -0.75 44.31 -20.88
C VAL A 142 -0.48 43.43 -22.11
N ALA A 143 -1.42 43.43 -23.07
CA ALA A 143 -1.31 42.69 -24.31
C ALA A 143 -0.99 43.67 -25.45
N ASP A 144 0.19 43.53 -26.04
CA ASP A 144 0.54 44.08 -27.34
C ASP A 144 0.95 42.95 -28.30
N ASP A 145 1.12 43.25 -29.59
CA ASP A 145 1.46 42.25 -30.61
C ASP A 145 2.78 41.51 -30.33
N SER A 146 3.63 42.04 -29.45
CA SER A 146 4.91 41.45 -29.06
C SER A 146 4.88 40.70 -27.72
N THR A 147 3.76 40.78 -26.98
CA THR A 147 3.55 40.05 -25.74
C THR A 147 3.26 38.58 -26.03
N CYS A 148 3.92 37.69 -25.30
CA CYS A 148 3.58 36.27 -25.26
C CYS A 148 3.06 35.85 -23.89
N PHE A 149 2.15 34.90 -23.86
CA PHE A 149 1.50 34.40 -22.66
C PHE A 149 1.98 32.99 -22.38
N VAL A 150 2.23 32.72 -21.09
CA VAL A 150 2.61 31.40 -20.60
C VAL A 150 1.60 30.97 -19.56
N VAL A 151 1.00 29.80 -19.76
CA VAL A 151 0.14 29.14 -18.77
C VAL A 151 0.84 27.88 -18.28
N ARG A 152 0.87 27.68 -16.97
CA ARG A 152 1.42 26.48 -16.33
C ARG A 152 0.65 26.13 -15.06
N PRO A 153 0.74 24.90 -14.53
CA PRO A 153 0.14 24.57 -13.24
C PRO A 153 0.65 25.51 -12.12
N ALA A 154 -0.21 25.93 -11.21
CA ALA A 154 0.15 26.92 -10.17
C ALA A 154 1.21 26.40 -9.17
N ALA A 155 1.34 25.08 -9.05
CA ALA A 155 2.38 24.45 -8.25
C ALA A 155 3.79 24.59 -8.86
N GLU A 156 3.90 24.95 -10.15
CA GLU A 156 5.18 25.16 -10.82
C GLU A 156 5.83 26.47 -10.40
N THR A 157 7.00 26.36 -9.77
CA THR A 157 7.77 27.48 -9.23
C THR A 157 9.02 27.81 -10.05
N GLY A 158 9.22 27.13 -11.18
CA GLY A 158 10.34 27.37 -12.10
C GLY A 158 10.33 28.79 -12.69
N GLU A 159 11.45 29.19 -13.29
CA GLU A 159 11.54 30.45 -14.04
C GLU A 159 10.57 30.42 -15.24
N VAL A 160 9.84 31.51 -15.47
CA VAL A 160 8.94 31.61 -16.63
C VAL A 160 9.79 31.75 -17.89
N SER A 161 9.54 30.91 -18.88
CA SER A 161 10.30 30.87 -20.13
C SER A 161 9.37 30.61 -21.31
N LEU A 162 9.72 31.15 -22.47
CA LEU A 162 9.06 30.87 -23.75
C LEU A 162 9.74 29.73 -24.53
N ASP A 163 10.85 29.20 -24.01
CA ASP A 163 11.53 28.06 -24.60
C ASP A 163 10.67 26.80 -24.51
N ALA A 164 10.45 26.13 -25.65
CA ALA A 164 9.51 25.00 -25.75
C ALA A 164 9.92 23.81 -24.85
N ALA A 165 11.22 23.54 -24.69
CA ALA A 165 11.67 22.44 -23.84
C ALA A 165 11.45 22.76 -22.35
N THR A 166 11.64 24.03 -21.98
CA THR A 166 11.38 24.52 -20.62
C THR A 166 9.87 24.50 -20.31
N LEU A 167 9.03 24.94 -21.24
CA LEU A 167 7.57 24.91 -21.10
C LEU A 167 7.04 23.48 -20.96
N ASP A 168 7.51 22.55 -21.81
CA ASP A 168 7.12 21.14 -21.73
C ASP A 168 7.54 20.52 -20.38
N GLY A 169 8.76 20.82 -19.91
CA GLY A 169 9.24 20.42 -18.59
C GLY A 169 8.44 21.01 -17.42
N GLN A 170 7.82 22.18 -17.63
CA GLN A 170 6.91 22.83 -16.68
C GLN A 170 5.44 22.46 -16.91
N ARG A 171 5.16 21.53 -17.83
CA ARG A 171 3.79 21.10 -18.17
C ARG A 171 2.89 22.28 -18.58
N GLY A 172 3.52 23.33 -19.12
CA GLY A 172 2.88 24.56 -19.54
C GLY A 172 2.81 24.68 -21.06
N ALA A 173 2.14 25.72 -21.51
CA ALA A 173 2.06 26.10 -22.90
C ALA A 173 2.27 27.61 -23.06
N GLY A 174 2.73 28.02 -24.23
CA GLY A 174 2.95 29.41 -24.58
C GLY A 174 2.27 29.77 -25.90
N VAL A 175 1.72 30.99 -25.97
CA VAL A 175 1.13 31.56 -27.20
C VAL A 175 1.44 33.04 -27.26
N CYS A 176 1.72 33.59 -28.44
CA CYS A 176 1.94 35.02 -28.59
C CYS A 176 0.67 35.75 -29.02
N ALA A 177 0.50 37.00 -28.58
CA ALA A 177 -0.65 37.82 -28.96
C ALA A 177 -0.76 37.99 -30.48
N ALA A 178 0.38 38.07 -31.18
CA ALA A 178 0.43 38.11 -32.64
C ALA A 178 -0.17 36.87 -33.32
N ASP A 179 -0.25 35.74 -32.62
CA ASP A 179 -0.84 34.49 -33.12
C ASP A 179 -2.33 34.38 -32.76
N ALA A 180 -2.93 35.43 -32.18
CA ALA A 180 -4.36 35.45 -31.93
C ALA A 180 -5.13 35.36 -33.26
N ASP A 181 -6.11 34.46 -33.32
CA ASP A 181 -6.92 34.17 -34.50
C ASP A 181 -6.17 33.55 -35.71
N ALA A 182 -4.97 32.98 -35.50
CA ALA A 182 -4.17 32.28 -36.52
C ALA A 182 -4.64 30.85 -36.85
#